data_AF-A0A1H3RN04-F1
#
_entry.id   AF-A0A1H3RN04-F1
#
_cell.length_a   1.000
_cell.length_b   1.000
_cell.length_c   1.000
_cell.angle_alpha   90.00
_cell.angle_beta   90.00
_cell.angle_gamma   90.00
#
_symmetry.space_group_name_H-M   'P 1'
#
loop_
_entity.id
_entity.type
_entity.pdbx_description
1 polymer ?
#
loop_
_entity_poly.entity_id
_entity_poly.type
_entity_poly.pdbx_seq_one_letter_code
_entity_poly.pdbx_strand_id
1 'polypeptide(L)'
;MPVPPRSNAPTWIALALAPLASALWLAWAAYRVGNAEADTGLAYDTVLQGIAGAAVAGVAALAVLLWAGRRGHAGHALLALIAGLALSPLLLWFGLGAVLSSRRDDFERRQQQVMALSATIRGGDAARIRAAIDALPDRPGPARTLCMLQGRESYRLVKWLWVDEHGYGPNLPSEELLAAAAAVVDGPASVQDKQASLRVVLRALADRGEAQRLRAWTALWRRTLPQPAPQPLRLSAQAEEYGDCTLGDPLERVLRESRDDGVRAWLDAGLGFEPGRGQAIVALRALRRTGTLRALLAADPQFAALLREDRDAGEDALSAQADSLSAALDASPQPAQQAELVEALRAAGARPREIGPVTSCELFDNNEQRRAQPHDTPARQAAVQRIRAVLCPGAANAPAPAPKPRKPAAA
;
A
#
# COMPACT_ATOMS: atom_id res chain seq x y z
N MET A 1 -40.44 -72.25 -21.43
CA MET A 1 -40.16 -71.17 -20.46
C MET A 1 -39.92 -69.89 -21.23
N PRO A 2 -40.66 -68.79 -20.98
CA PRO A 2 -40.37 -67.51 -21.63
C PRO A 2 -39.03 -66.98 -21.11
N VAL A 3 -38.15 -66.62 -22.05
CA VAL A 3 -36.86 -66.00 -21.74
C VAL A 3 -37.14 -64.63 -21.10
N PRO A 4 -36.60 -64.31 -19.92
CA PRO A 4 -36.82 -63.01 -19.29
C PRO A 4 -36.35 -61.88 -20.20
N PRO A 5 -37.02 -60.71 -20.20
CA PRO A 5 -36.65 -59.59 -21.05
C PRO A 5 -35.19 -59.20 -20.78
N ARG A 6 -34.40 -59.11 -21.86
CA ARG A 6 -32.99 -58.69 -21.77
C ARG A 6 -32.94 -57.25 -21.26
N SER A 7 -32.29 -57.06 -20.12
CA SER A 7 -32.14 -55.75 -19.49
C SER A 7 -31.20 -54.86 -20.30
N ASN A 8 -31.66 -53.67 -20.68
CA ASN A 8 -30.87 -52.63 -21.36
C ASN A 8 -30.02 -51.78 -20.39
N ALA A 9 -30.02 -52.12 -19.09
CA ALA A 9 -29.22 -51.44 -18.08
C ALA A 9 -27.73 -51.23 -18.45
N PRO A 10 -26.98 -52.19 -19.02
CA PRO A 10 -25.59 -51.97 -19.43
C PRO A 10 -25.42 -50.86 -20.47
N THR A 11 -26.38 -50.70 -21.38
CA THR A 11 -26.34 -49.69 -22.44
C THR A 11 -26.62 -48.30 -21.87
N TRP A 12 -27.59 -48.17 -20.96
CA TRP A 12 -27.88 -46.89 -20.30
C TRP A 12 -26.77 -46.45 -19.34
N ILE A 13 -26.18 -47.39 -18.60
CA ILE A 13 -25.03 -47.13 -17.72
C ILE A 13 -23.81 -46.71 -18.55
N ALA A 14 -23.53 -47.40 -19.67
CA ALA A 14 -22.49 -47.04 -20.62
C ALA A 14 -22.65 -45.61 -21.18
N LEU A 15 -23.88 -45.23 -21.54
CA LEU A 15 -24.18 -43.89 -22.07
C LEU A 15 -23.97 -42.78 -21.03
N ALA A 16 -24.37 -43.02 -19.79
CA ALA A 16 -24.37 -42.01 -18.72
C ALA A 16 -23.00 -41.83 -18.06
N LEU A 17 -22.08 -42.78 -18.20
CA LEU A 17 -20.84 -42.85 -17.41
C LEU A 17 -19.92 -41.64 -17.65
N ALA A 18 -19.65 -41.30 -18.91
CA ALA A 18 -18.79 -40.16 -19.26
C ALA A 18 -19.44 -38.78 -18.95
N PRO A 19 -20.74 -38.56 -19.24
CA PRO A 19 -21.48 -37.38 -18.79
C PRO A 19 -21.47 -37.18 -17.27
N LEU A 20 -21.70 -38.24 -16.50
CA LEU A 20 -21.72 -38.18 -15.04
C LEU A 20 -20.33 -37.90 -14.45
N ALA A 21 -19.29 -38.52 -14.99
CA ALA A 21 -17.92 -38.23 -14.59
C ALA A 21 -17.56 -36.75 -14.85
N SER A 22 -17.96 -36.22 -16.01
CA SER A 22 -17.76 -34.81 -16.37
C SER A 22 -18.53 -33.87 -15.44
N ALA A 23 -19.79 -34.18 -15.13
CA ALA A 23 -20.63 -33.39 -14.22
C ALA A 23 -20.10 -33.40 -12.77
N LEU A 24 -19.65 -34.55 -12.27
CA LEU A 24 -19.05 -34.68 -10.94
C LEU A 24 -17.73 -33.92 -10.84
N TRP A 25 -16.91 -33.97 -11.89
CA TRP A 25 -15.68 -33.19 -11.94
C TRP A 25 -15.95 -31.69 -11.93
N LEU A 26 -16.90 -31.21 -12.74
CA LEU A 26 -17.34 -29.81 -12.74
C LEU A 26 -17.89 -29.36 -11.37
N ALA A 27 -18.68 -30.19 -10.70
CA ALA A 27 -19.24 -29.88 -9.39
C ALA A 27 -18.15 -29.80 -8.31
N TRP A 28 -17.22 -30.75 -8.31
CA TRP A 28 -16.08 -30.76 -7.40
C TRP A 28 -15.15 -29.56 -7.63
N ALA A 29 -14.86 -29.26 -8.90
CA ALA A 29 -14.10 -28.09 -9.32
C ALA A 29 -14.72 -26.78 -8.84
N ALA A 30 -16.04 -26.61 -9.04
CA ALA A 30 -16.77 -25.44 -8.58
C ALA A 30 -16.72 -25.28 -7.04
N TYR A 31 -16.77 -26.40 -6.31
CA TYR A 31 -16.76 -26.43 -4.84
C TYR A 31 -15.37 -26.12 -4.25
N ARG A 32 -14.30 -26.81 -4.69
CA ARG A 32 -12.95 -26.66 -4.09
C ARG A 32 -12.36 -25.28 -4.31
N VAL A 33 -12.58 -24.69 -5.49
CA VAL A 33 -12.10 -23.34 -5.82
C VAL A 33 -13.00 -22.27 -5.19
N GLY A 34 -14.21 -22.61 -4.75
CA GLY A 34 -15.08 -21.71 -3.98
C GLY A 34 -14.57 -21.38 -2.56
N ASN A 35 -13.64 -22.18 -2.04
CA ASN A 35 -13.14 -22.05 -0.66
C ASN A 35 -11.64 -21.72 -0.56
N ALA A 36 -10.92 -21.61 -1.67
CA ALA A 36 -9.51 -21.29 -1.68
C ALA A 36 -9.30 -19.96 -2.42
N GLU A 37 -8.63 -19.01 -1.77
CA GLU A 37 -7.91 -17.93 -2.45
C GLU A 37 -6.86 -18.61 -3.35
N ALA A 38 -7.27 -18.96 -4.57
CA ALA A 38 -6.54 -19.96 -5.33
C ALA A 38 -5.30 -19.34 -5.98
N ASP A 39 -4.17 -19.49 -5.29
CA ASP A 39 -2.84 -19.48 -5.87
C ASP A 39 -2.79 -20.37 -7.11
N THR A 40 -2.00 -19.95 -8.10
CA THR A 40 -1.83 -20.62 -9.40
C THR A 40 -1.46 -22.11 -9.31
N GLY A 41 -0.92 -22.57 -8.17
CA GLY A 41 -0.64 -23.98 -7.88
C GLY A 41 -1.88 -24.87 -7.83
N LEU A 42 -3.04 -24.37 -7.39
CA LEU A 42 -4.28 -25.15 -7.29
C LEU A 42 -4.90 -25.46 -8.67
N ALA A 43 -4.66 -24.61 -9.67
CA ALA A 43 -5.10 -24.88 -11.05
C ALA A 43 -4.40 -26.11 -11.63
N TYR A 44 -3.11 -26.29 -11.34
CA TYR A 44 -2.34 -27.47 -11.77
C TYR A 44 -2.86 -28.76 -11.09
N ASP A 45 -3.17 -28.69 -9.79
CA ASP A 45 -3.76 -29.81 -9.06
C ASP A 45 -5.15 -30.20 -9.57
N THR A 46 -5.98 -29.24 -9.99
CA THR A 46 -7.30 -29.54 -10.57
C THR A 46 -7.22 -30.25 -11.91
N VAL A 47 -6.21 -29.93 -12.75
CA VAL A 47 -5.95 -30.64 -14.01
C VAL A 47 -5.41 -32.05 -13.73
N LEU A 48 -4.46 -32.18 -12.80
CA LEU A 48 -3.87 -33.48 -12.42
C LEU A 48 -4.93 -34.43 -11.81
N GLN A 49 -5.84 -33.90 -11.01
CA GLN A 49 -6.94 -34.68 -10.42
C GLN A 49 -8.06 -34.97 -11.43
N GLY A 50 -8.25 -34.10 -12.44
CA GLY A 50 -9.09 -34.40 -13.61
C GLY A 50 -8.56 -35.60 -14.41
N ILE A 51 -7.24 -35.71 -14.57
CA ILE A 51 -6.58 -36.87 -15.20
C ILE A 51 -6.80 -38.14 -14.37
N ALA A 52 -6.68 -38.07 -13.04
CA ALA A 52 -6.99 -39.20 -12.16
C ALA A 52 -8.47 -39.62 -12.25
N GLY A 53 -9.40 -38.66 -12.32
CA GLY A 53 -10.82 -38.92 -12.55
C GLY A 53 -11.10 -39.60 -13.89
N ALA A 54 -10.41 -39.18 -14.96
CA ALA A 54 -10.50 -39.80 -16.28
C ALA A 54 -9.98 -41.25 -16.26
N ALA A 55 -8.92 -41.55 -15.51
CA ALA A 55 -8.42 -42.91 -15.33
C ALA A 55 -9.45 -43.82 -14.62
N VAL A 56 -10.08 -43.34 -13.54
CA VAL A 56 -11.15 -44.07 -12.84
C VAL A 56 -12.37 -44.30 -13.74
N ALA A 57 -12.77 -43.29 -14.52
CA ALA A 57 -13.86 -43.43 -15.49
C ALA A 57 -13.51 -44.45 -16.59
N GLY A 58 -12.25 -44.50 -17.04
CA GLY A 58 -11.75 -45.51 -17.98
C GLY A 58 -11.83 -46.93 -17.43
N VAL A 59 -11.45 -47.15 -16.17
CA VAL A 59 -11.58 -48.45 -15.49
C VAL A 59 -13.05 -48.87 -15.38
N ALA A 60 -13.94 -47.94 -15.03
CA ALA A 60 -15.38 -48.21 -14.95
C ALA A 60 -16.00 -48.51 -16.32
N ALA A 61 -15.60 -47.80 -17.38
CA ALA A 61 -16.03 -48.08 -18.75
C ALA A 61 -15.62 -49.48 -19.20
N LEU A 62 -14.40 -49.91 -18.86
CA LEU A 62 -13.91 -51.26 -19.16
C LEU A 62 -14.70 -52.33 -18.41
N ALA A 63 -15.02 -52.10 -17.13
CA ALA A 63 -15.89 -52.99 -16.34
C ALA A 63 -17.31 -53.13 -16.94
N VAL A 64 -17.89 -52.02 -17.41
CA VAL A 64 -19.21 -52.01 -18.08
C VAL A 64 -19.17 -52.75 -19.41
N LEU A 65 -18.12 -52.59 -20.21
CA LEU A 65 -17.93 -53.32 -21.47
C LEU A 65 -17.78 -54.84 -21.25
N LEU A 66 -17.01 -55.26 -20.24
CA LEU A 66 -16.88 -56.67 -19.87
C LEU A 66 -18.21 -57.26 -19.39
N TRP A 67 -18.97 -56.50 -18.61
CA TRP A 67 -20.31 -56.91 -18.16
C TRP A 67 -21.32 -57.00 -19.32
N ALA A 68 -21.32 -56.03 -20.23
CA ALA A 68 -22.15 -56.04 -21.43
C ALA A 68 -21.76 -57.18 -22.40
N GLY A 69 -20.46 -57.48 -22.52
CA GLY A 69 -19.93 -58.59 -23.31
C GLY A 69 -20.40 -59.94 -22.80
N ARG A 70 -20.39 -60.15 -21.48
CA ARG A 70 -20.97 -61.36 -20.84
C ARG A 70 -22.47 -61.53 -21.08
N ARG A 71 -23.17 -60.47 -21.50
CA ARG A 71 -24.61 -60.49 -21.83
C ARG A 71 -24.91 -60.39 -23.33
N GLY A 72 -23.88 -60.42 -24.19
CA GLY A 72 -24.05 -60.37 -25.66
C GLY A 72 -24.40 -58.98 -26.22
N HIS A 73 -24.16 -57.90 -25.47
CA HIS A 73 -24.51 -56.52 -25.83
C HIS A 73 -23.29 -55.59 -26.00
N ALA A 74 -22.08 -56.14 -26.17
CA ALA A 74 -20.83 -55.37 -26.23
C ALA A 74 -20.86 -54.24 -27.27
N GLY A 75 -21.36 -54.49 -28.49
CA GLY A 75 -21.44 -53.47 -29.54
C GLY A 75 -22.38 -52.31 -29.21
N HIS A 76 -23.50 -52.58 -28.52
CA HIS A 76 -24.44 -51.53 -28.10
C HIS A 76 -23.89 -50.71 -26.94
N ALA A 77 -23.20 -51.35 -25.98
CA ALA A 77 -22.53 -50.66 -24.89
C ALA A 77 -21.34 -49.80 -25.38
N LEU A 78 -20.60 -50.26 -26.39
CA LEU A 78 -19.52 -49.50 -27.02
C LEU A 78 -20.06 -48.25 -27.75
N LEU A 79 -21.11 -48.41 -28.56
CA LEU A 79 -21.78 -47.27 -29.21
C LEU A 79 -22.34 -46.27 -28.20
N ALA A 80 -22.92 -46.76 -27.09
CA ALA A 80 -23.41 -45.93 -26.01
C ALA A 80 -22.28 -45.16 -25.29
N LEU A 81 -21.12 -45.80 -25.03
CA LEU A 81 -19.94 -45.13 -24.47
C LEU A 81 -19.40 -44.05 -25.42
N ILE A 82 -19.33 -44.32 -26.73
CA ILE A 82 -18.90 -43.35 -27.73
C ILE A 82 -19.87 -42.16 -27.77
N ALA A 83 -21.18 -42.42 -27.74
CA ALA A 83 -22.19 -41.37 -27.69
C ALA A 83 -22.11 -40.53 -26.40
N GLY A 84 -21.89 -41.18 -25.25
CA GLY A 84 -21.69 -40.49 -23.97
C GLY A 84 -20.42 -39.63 -23.95
N LEU A 85 -19.33 -40.15 -24.53
CA LEU A 85 -18.08 -39.40 -24.72
C LEU A 85 -18.28 -38.21 -25.66
N ALA A 86 -19.04 -38.34 -26.74
CA ALA A 86 -19.33 -37.24 -27.66
C ALA A 86 -20.19 -36.14 -27.03
N LEU A 87 -21.05 -36.47 -26.06
CA LEU A 87 -21.87 -35.52 -25.30
C LEU A 87 -21.09 -34.81 -24.19
N SER A 88 -20.00 -35.41 -23.70
CA SER A 88 -19.22 -34.89 -22.57
C SER A 88 -18.56 -33.53 -22.85
N PRO A 89 -17.96 -33.25 -24.03
CA PRO A 89 -17.46 -31.92 -24.38
C PRO A 89 -18.53 -30.83 -24.34
N LEU A 90 -19.77 -31.12 -24.77
CA LEU A 90 -20.86 -30.16 -24.71
C LEU A 90 -21.23 -29.84 -23.26
N LEU A 91 -21.34 -30.86 -22.40
CA LEU A 91 -21.59 -30.68 -20.97
C LEU A 91 -20.47 -29.90 -20.28
N LEU A 92 -19.21 -30.19 -20.61
CA LEU A 92 -18.06 -29.44 -20.11
C LEU A 92 -18.09 -27.98 -20.58
N TRP A 93 -18.39 -27.74 -21.85
CA TRP A 93 -18.47 -26.39 -22.42
C TRP A 93 -19.57 -25.54 -21.80
N PHE A 94 -20.81 -26.06 -21.77
CA PHE A 94 -21.94 -25.35 -21.17
C PHE A 94 -21.81 -25.22 -19.65
N GLY A 95 -21.31 -26.26 -18.97
CA GLY A 95 -21.07 -26.22 -17.53
C GLY A 95 -20.01 -25.20 -17.15
N LEU A 96 -18.88 -25.16 -17.89
CA LEU A 96 -17.84 -24.15 -17.68
C LEU A 96 -18.37 -22.73 -17.99
N GLY A 97 -19.13 -22.56 -19.07
CA GLY A 97 -19.77 -21.29 -19.40
C GLY A 97 -20.74 -20.80 -18.32
N ALA A 98 -21.56 -21.70 -17.77
CA ALA A 98 -22.49 -21.38 -16.68
C ALA A 98 -21.77 -20.99 -15.38
N VAL A 99 -20.69 -21.71 -15.03
CA VAL A 99 -19.86 -21.37 -13.87
C VAL A 99 -19.21 -20.00 -14.06
N LEU A 100 -18.61 -19.73 -15.22
CA LEU A 100 -17.99 -18.44 -15.52
C LEU A 100 -19.01 -17.30 -15.50
N SER A 101 -20.20 -17.49 -16.09
CA SER A 101 -21.28 -16.49 -16.05
C SER A 101 -21.71 -16.19 -14.63
N SER A 102 -22.00 -17.23 -13.83
CA SER A 102 -22.42 -17.04 -12.43
C SER A 102 -21.33 -16.34 -11.59
N ARG A 103 -20.05 -16.66 -11.83
CA ARG A 103 -18.93 -15.99 -11.18
C ARG A 103 -18.79 -14.54 -11.62
N ARG A 104 -19.06 -14.25 -12.89
CA ARG A 104 -19.06 -12.89 -13.42
C ARG A 104 -20.17 -12.07 -12.79
N ASP A 105 -21.39 -12.61 -12.73
CA ASP A 105 -22.53 -11.95 -12.10
C ASP A 105 -22.29 -11.68 -10.60
N ASP A 106 -21.68 -12.64 -9.89
CA ASP A 106 -21.29 -12.47 -8.49
C ASP A 106 -20.21 -11.39 -8.32
N PHE A 107 -19.17 -11.42 -9.17
CA PHE A 107 -18.14 -10.38 -9.20
C PHE A 107 -18.73 -8.99 -9.46
N GLU A 108 -19.60 -8.85 -10.46
CA GLU A 108 -20.24 -7.57 -10.80
C GLU A 108 -21.14 -7.09 -9.67
N ARG A 109 -21.89 -7.98 -9.02
CA ARG A 109 -22.70 -7.65 -7.84
C ARG A 109 -21.84 -7.17 -6.68
N ARG A 110 -20.73 -7.84 -6.38
CA ARG A 110 -19.76 -7.45 -5.35
C ARG A 110 -19.16 -6.07 -5.66
N GLN A 111 -18.78 -5.82 -6.92
CA GLN A 111 -18.32 -4.51 -7.37
C GLN A 111 -19.37 -3.42 -7.18
N GLN A 112 -20.62 -3.67 -7.57
CA GLN A 112 -21.72 -2.73 -7.38
C GLN A 112 -21.94 -2.37 -5.90
N GLN A 113 -21.76 -3.32 -4.98
CA GLN A 113 -21.88 -3.05 -3.55
C GLN A 113 -20.77 -2.13 -3.02
N VAL A 114 -19.53 -2.28 -3.51
CA VAL A 114 -18.43 -1.35 -3.18
C VAL A 114 -18.73 0.05 -3.74
N MET A 115 -19.29 0.13 -4.95
CA MET A 115 -19.73 1.42 -5.52
C MET A 115 -20.88 2.04 -4.73
N ALA A 116 -21.84 1.25 -4.24
CA ALA A 116 -22.92 1.72 -3.38
C ALA A 116 -22.42 2.22 -2.02
N LEU A 117 -21.38 1.60 -1.45
CA LEU A 117 -20.71 2.09 -0.25
C LEU A 117 -20.14 3.49 -0.46
N SER A 118 -19.54 3.77 -1.63
CA SER A 118 -19.03 5.10 -1.96
C SER A 118 -20.11 6.19 -1.92
N ALA A 119 -21.30 5.88 -2.45
CA ALA A 119 -22.44 6.80 -2.39
C ALA A 119 -22.94 7.00 -0.94
N THR A 120 -22.89 5.93 -0.13
CA THR A 120 -23.26 5.99 1.30
C THR A 120 -22.30 6.90 2.08
N ILE A 121 -21.00 6.83 1.80
CA ILE A 121 -19.99 7.68 2.43
C ILE A 121 -20.22 9.16 2.10
N ARG A 122 -20.54 9.50 0.85
CA ARG A 122 -20.91 10.86 0.46
C ARG A 122 -22.14 11.41 1.20
N GLY A 123 -23.05 10.52 1.60
CA GLY A 123 -24.21 10.88 2.41
C GLY A 123 -23.87 11.25 3.87
N GLY A 124 -22.68 10.90 4.36
CA GLY A 124 -22.14 11.38 5.64
C GLY A 124 -22.71 10.74 6.92
N ASP A 125 -23.62 9.77 6.84
CA ASP A 125 -24.19 9.11 8.02
C ASP A 125 -23.25 8.00 8.55
N ALA A 126 -22.61 8.25 9.68
CA ALA A 126 -21.65 7.33 10.30
C ALA A 126 -22.25 5.96 10.67
N ALA A 127 -23.53 5.88 11.05
CA ALA A 127 -24.17 4.59 11.34
C ALA A 127 -24.40 3.79 10.06
N ARG A 128 -24.85 4.45 8.99
CA ARG A 128 -25.03 3.80 7.67
C ARG A 128 -23.70 3.39 7.05
N ILE A 129 -22.66 4.22 7.15
CA ILE A 129 -21.32 3.87 6.66
C ILE A 129 -20.82 2.59 7.33
N ARG A 130 -20.91 2.50 8.66
CA ARG A 130 -20.54 1.28 9.40
C ARG A 130 -21.34 0.07 8.96
N ALA A 131 -22.67 0.19 8.92
CA ALA A 131 -23.53 -0.91 8.50
C ALA A 131 -23.23 -1.37 7.06
N ALA A 132 -22.91 -0.44 6.16
CA ALA A 132 -22.54 -0.74 4.79
C ALA A 132 -21.18 -1.42 4.69
N ILE A 133 -20.19 -1.05 5.51
CA ILE A 133 -18.89 -1.73 5.61
C ILE A 133 -19.09 -3.18 6.11
N ASP A 134 -19.88 -3.36 7.16
CA ASP A 134 -20.14 -4.69 7.75
C ASP A 134 -20.97 -5.61 6.83
N ALA A 135 -21.76 -5.02 5.94
CA ALA A 135 -22.58 -5.73 4.96
C ALA A 135 -21.81 -6.14 3.68
N LEU A 136 -20.53 -5.75 3.54
CA LEU A 136 -19.75 -6.14 2.37
C LEU A 136 -19.54 -7.67 2.29
N PRO A 137 -19.53 -8.24 1.07
CA PRO A 137 -19.25 -9.65 0.82
C PRO A 137 -17.91 -10.06 1.42
N ASP A 138 -17.86 -11.27 1.99
CA ASP A 138 -16.72 -11.88 2.69
C ASP A 138 -16.23 -11.11 3.93
N ARG A 139 -16.91 -10.03 4.33
CA ARG A 139 -16.59 -9.22 5.52
C ARG A 139 -15.09 -8.89 5.62
N PRO A 140 -14.52 -8.17 4.64
CA PRO A 140 -13.08 -7.92 4.54
C PRO A 140 -12.49 -7.10 5.71
N GLY A 141 -13.34 -6.59 6.61
CA GLY A 141 -12.94 -5.71 7.70
C GLY A 141 -12.76 -4.25 7.25
N PRO A 142 -12.71 -3.32 8.20
CA PRO A 142 -12.71 -1.89 7.90
C PRO A 142 -11.42 -1.42 7.22
N ALA A 143 -10.26 -1.96 7.60
CA ALA A 143 -8.97 -1.55 7.02
C ALA A 143 -8.87 -1.93 5.54
N ARG A 144 -9.19 -3.19 5.19
CA ARG A 144 -9.22 -3.65 3.79
C ARG A 144 -10.29 -2.92 3.00
N THR A 145 -11.46 -2.65 3.57
CA THR A 145 -12.50 -1.84 2.93
C THR A 145 -12.02 -0.42 2.59
N LEU A 146 -11.38 0.27 3.53
CA LEU A 146 -10.82 1.60 3.29
C LEU A 146 -9.66 1.59 2.29
N CYS A 147 -8.92 0.48 2.17
CA CYS A 147 -7.94 0.28 1.12
C CYS A 147 -8.61 0.21 -0.26
N MET A 148 -9.67 -0.59 -0.42
CA MET A 148 -10.43 -0.69 -1.68
C MET A 148 -10.90 0.69 -2.17
N LEU A 149 -11.41 1.51 -1.25
CA LEU A 149 -11.92 2.87 -1.50
C LEU A 149 -10.83 3.90 -1.91
N GLN A 150 -9.58 3.48 -2.06
CA GLN A 150 -8.48 4.29 -2.60
C GLN A 150 -8.19 3.99 -4.08
N GLY A 151 -9.09 3.31 -4.78
CA GLY A 151 -8.82 2.84 -6.15
C GLY A 151 -8.01 1.55 -6.21
N ARG A 152 -7.97 0.79 -5.11
CA ARG A 152 -7.16 -0.42 -4.98
C ARG A 152 -8.00 -1.65 -5.24
N GLU A 153 -7.32 -2.79 -5.38
CA GLU A 153 -7.98 -4.07 -5.62
C GLU A 153 -9.06 -4.32 -4.55
N SER A 154 -10.23 -4.74 -5.00
CA SER A 154 -11.39 -5.02 -4.15
C SER A 154 -11.78 -6.49 -4.21
N TYR A 155 -12.07 -6.99 -5.40
CA TYR A 155 -12.39 -8.40 -5.62
C TYR A 155 -11.65 -8.90 -6.84
N ARG A 156 -11.33 -10.19 -6.84
CA ARG A 156 -10.66 -10.87 -7.94
C ARG A 156 -11.62 -11.87 -8.58
N LEU A 157 -11.71 -11.84 -9.90
CA LEU A 157 -12.41 -12.83 -10.71
C LEU A 157 -11.39 -13.83 -11.26
N VAL A 158 -11.29 -14.99 -10.61
CA VAL A 158 -10.42 -16.08 -11.07
C VAL A 158 -11.04 -16.73 -12.32
N LYS A 159 -10.46 -16.46 -13.49
CA LYS A 159 -10.86 -17.10 -14.75
C LYS A 159 -10.07 -18.39 -14.90
N TRP A 160 -10.78 -19.52 -14.91
CA TRP A 160 -10.32 -20.90 -14.68
C TRP A 160 -9.18 -21.47 -15.58
N LEU A 161 -8.52 -20.68 -16.42
CA LEU A 161 -7.31 -21.04 -17.20
C LEU A 161 -6.61 -19.81 -17.83
N TRP A 162 -7.00 -18.59 -17.43
CA TRP A 162 -6.58 -17.33 -18.03
C TRP A 162 -6.22 -16.31 -16.95
N VAL A 163 -5.62 -15.20 -17.34
CA VAL A 163 -5.17 -14.13 -16.43
C VAL A 163 -6.31 -13.63 -15.54
N ASP A 164 -5.98 -13.49 -14.25
CA ASP A 164 -6.73 -12.82 -13.19
C ASP A 164 -7.43 -11.53 -13.66
N GLU A 165 -8.77 -11.42 -13.60
CA GLU A 165 -9.40 -10.10 -13.68
C GLU A 165 -9.57 -9.50 -12.30
N HIS A 166 -9.03 -8.31 -12.12
CA HIS A 166 -9.08 -7.58 -10.85
C HIS A 166 -10.13 -6.48 -10.94
N GLY A 167 -11.01 -6.43 -9.95
CA GLY A 167 -11.92 -5.32 -9.75
C GLY A 167 -11.30 -4.31 -8.79
N TYR A 168 -11.44 -3.03 -9.09
CA TYR A 168 -10.89 -1.94 -8.30
C TYR A 168 -12.01 -1.14 -7.67
N GLY A 169 -11.84 -0.79 -6.39
CA GLY A 169 -12.78 0.11 -5.73
C GLY A 169 -12.72 1.53 -6.32
N PRO A 170 -13.65 2.41 -5.94
CA PRO A 170 -13.61 3.79 -6.38
C PRO A 170 -12.45 4.51 -5.69
N ASN A 171 -11.79 5.44 -6.38
CA ASN A 171 -10.73 6.26 -5.79
C ASN A 171 -11.33 7.48 -5.09
N LEU A 172 -11.75 7.33 -3.82
CA LEU A 172 -12.43 8.38 -3.08
C LEU A 172 -11.52 9.58 -2.74
N PRO A 173 -12.03 10.82 -2.72
CA PRO A 173 -11.33 11.97 -2.13
C PRO A 173 -10.98 11.73 -0.66
N SER A 174 -9.87 12.30 -0.18
CA SER A 174 -9.41 11.97 1.18
C SER A 174 -10.29 12.53 2.31
N GLU A 175 -11.13 13.54 2.03
CA GLU A 175 -12.19 13.97 2.95
C GLU A 175 -13.22 12.86 3.19
N GLU A 176 -13.67 12.20 2.12
CA GLU A 176 -14.59 11.08 2.21
C GLU A 176 -13.93 9.86 2.90
N LEU A 177 -12.65 9.60 2.62
CA LEU A 177 -11.88 8.57 3.32
C LEU A 177 -11.74 8.85 4.82
N LEU A 178 -11.47 10.11 5.20
CA LEU A 178 -11.39 10.52 6.61
C LEU A 178 -12.76 10.44 7.31
N ALA A 179 -13.85 10.77 6.62
CA ALA A 179 -15.20 10.60 7.14
C ALA A 179 -15.55 9.11 7.37
N ALA A 180 -15.18 8.24 6.42
CA ALA A 180 -15.36 6.80 6.57
C ALA A 180 -14.51 6.23 7.72
N ALA A 181 -13.25 6.67 7.85
CA ALA A 181 -12.40 6.27 8.97
C ALA A 181 -12.93 6.81 10.31
N ALA A 182 -13.50 8.01 10.35
CA ALA A 182 -14.17 8.52 11.55
C ALA A 182 -15.33 7.64 11.98
N ALA A 183 -16.16 7.20 11.03
CA ALA A 183 -17.25 6.27 11.32
C ALA A 183 -16.74 4.94 11.92
N VAL A 184 -15.61 4.41 11.43
CA VAL A 184 -14.97 3.21 12.00
C VAL A 184 -14.44 3.47 13.42
N VAL A 185 -13.73 4.59 13.64
CA VAL A 185 -13.14 4.95 14.94
C VAL A 185 -14.21 5.16 16.01
N ASP A 186 -15.32 5.79 15.65
CA ASP A 186 -16.46 6.03 16.54
C ASP A 186 -17.37 4.79 16.67
N GLY A 187 -17.06 3.70 15.97
CA GLY A 187 -17.77 2.43 15.99
C GLY A 187 -17.30 1.42 17.04
N PRO A 188 -17.97 0.25 17.07
CA PRO A 188 -17.64 -0.83 17.99
C PRO A 188 -16.43 -1.68 17.54
N ALA A 189 -15.73 -1.29 16.47
CA ALA A 189 -14.55 -2.00 15.98
C ALA A 189 -13.46 -2.13 17.06
N SER A 190 -12.62 -3.17 16.94
CA SER A 190 -11.50 -3.36 17.87
C SER A 190 -10.50 -2.20 17.75
N VAL A 191 -9.69 -1.97 18.78
CA VAL A 191 -8.63 -0.94 18.74
C VAL A 191 -7.64 -1.23 17.59
N GLN A 192 -7.33 -2.50 17.35
CA GLN A 192 -6.46 -2.93 16.25
C GLN A 192 -7.05 -2.56 14.89
N ASP A 193 -8.33 -2.86 14.66
CA ASP A 193 -9.02 -2.52 13.41
C ASP A 193 -9.10 -1.02 13.16
N LYS A 194 -9.35 -0.24 14.23
CA LYS A 194 -9.37 1.23 14.17
C LYS A 194 -8.00 1.77 13.78
N GLN A 195 -6.93 1.29 14.41
CA GLN A 195 -5.56 1.73 14.12
C GLN A 195 -5.10 1.28 12.73
N ALA A 196 -5.42 0.06 12.30
CA ALA A 196 -5.14 -0.44 10.95
C ALA A 196 -5.84 0.41 9.88
N SER A 197 -7.11 0.74 10.10
CA SER A 197 -7.89 1.64 9.23
C SER A 197 -7.24 3.02 9.10
N LEU A 198 -6.77 3.60 10.21
CA LEU A 198 -6.10 4.90 10.18
C LEU A 198 -4.72 4.85 9.52
N ARG A 199 -3.97 3.75 9.66
CA ARG A 199 -2.72 3.56 8.92
C ARG A 199 -2.97 3.60 7.41
N VAL A 200 -3.97 2.84 6.94
CA VAL A 200 -4.38 2.82 5.52
C VAL A 200 -4.73 4.22 5.00
N VAL A 201 -5.42 5.04 5.80
CA VAL A 201 -5.70 6.44 5.43
C VAL A 201 -4.45 7.33 5.47
N LEU A 202 -3.54 7.16 6.44
CA LEU A 202 -2.29 7.91 6.51
C LEU A 202 -1.46 7.73 5.23
N ARG A 203 -1.39 6.50 4.71
CA ARG A 203 -0.72 6.23 3.44
C ARG A 203 -1.37 6.94 2.27
N ALA A 204 -2.70 6.93 2.20
CA ALA A 204 -3.42 7.65 1.17
C ALA A 204 -3.08 9.15 1.18
N LEU A 205 -3.07 9.76 2.37
CA LEU A 205 -2.72 11.18 2.54
C LEU A 205 -1.27 11.45 2.12
N ALA A 206 -0.34 10.57 2.48
CA ALA A 206 1.07 10.69 2.11
C ALA A 206 1.29 10.52 0.59
N ASP A 207 0.65 9.52 -0.03
CA ASP A 207 0.73 9.29 -1.47
C ASP A 207 0.15 10.46 -2.29
N ARG A 208 -0.82 11.18 -1.72
CA ARG A 208 -1.46 12.36 -2.34
C ARG A 208 -0.80 13.69 -1.96
N GLY A 209 0.20 13.69 -1.07
CA GLY A 209 0.88 14.91 -0.60
C GLY A 209 -0.02 15.87 0.18
N GLU A 210 -1.05 15.39 0.87
CA GLU A 210 -2.08 16.23 1.51
C GLU A 210 -1.76 16.54 2.98
N ALA A 211 -0.65 17.24 3.22
CA ALA A 211 -0.19 17.61 4.57
C ALA A 211 -1.26 18.35 5.40
N GLN A 212 -2.09 19.17 4.76
CA GLN A 212 -3.18 19.93 5.39
C GLN A 212 -4.24 19.06 6.08
N ARG A 213 -4.36 17.78 5.68
CA ARG A 213 -5.33 16.84 6.26
C ARG A 213 -4.75 15.98 7.39
N LEU A 214 -3.44 16.05 7.65
CA LEU A 214 -2.80 15.28 8.72
C LEU A 214 -3.35 15.63 10.11
N ARG A 215 -3.76 16.88 10.34
CA ARG A 215 -4.37 17.27 11.62
C ARG A 215 -5.66 16.50 11.92
N ALA A 216 -6.50 16.30 10.90
CA ALA A 216 -7.75 15.54 11.06
C ALA A 216 -7.45 14.06 11.33
N TRP A 217 -6.46 13.50 10.63
CA TRP A 217 -5.96 12.16 10.88
C TRP A 217 -5.41 11.99 12.31
N THR A 218 -4.59 12.93 12.79
CA THR A 218 -4.03 12.90 14.14
C THR A 218 -5.12 12.94 15.21
N ALA A 219 -6.17 13.75 15.02
CA ALA A 219 -7.30 13.80 15.94
C ALA A 219 -8.06 12.46 16.01
N LEU A 220 -8.18 11.75 14.87
CA LEU A 220 -8.73 10.40 14.83
C LEU A 220 -7.83 9.39 15.54
N TRP A 221 -6.53 9.43 15.25
CA TRP A 221 -5.54 8.53 15.86
C TRP A 221 -5.58 8.59 17.38
N ARG A 222 -5.58 9.80 17.95
CA ARG A 222 -5.59 9.98 19.41
C ARG A 222 -6.84 9.42 20.09
N ARG A 223 -7.98 9.37 19.39
CA ARG A 223 -9.22 8.74 19.91
C ARG A 223 -9.12 7.23 20.03
N THR A 224 -8.17 6.60 19.34
CA THR A 224 -7.95 5.13 19.42
C THR A 224 -7.07 4.71 20.59
N LEU A 225 -6.42 5.67 21.26
CA LEU A 225 -5.44 5.38 22.30
C LEU A 225 -6.10 5.31 23.70
N PRO A 226 -5.61 4.43 24.59
CA PRO A 226 -6.00 4.48 26.00
C PRO A 226 -5.57 5.81 26.63
N GLN A 227 -6.28 6.23 27.68
CA GLN A 227 -5.97 7.46 28.43
C GLN A 227 -5.50 7.10 29.86
N PRO A 228 -4.28 7.51 30.28
CA PRO A 228 -3.25 8.20 29.50
C PRO A 228 -2.56 7.26 28.49
N ALA A 229 -2.10 7.82 27.37
CA ALA A 229 -1.45 7.02 26.34
C ALA A 229 -0.04 6.57 26.80
N PRO A 230 0.33 5.29 26.63
CA PRO A 230 1.68 4.81 26.94
C PRO A 230 2.69 5.45 25.98
N GLN A 231 3.89 5.80 26.48
CA GLN A 231 4.98 6.34 25.67
C GLN A 231 6.19 5.39 25.69
N PRO A 232 6.92 5.22 24.57
CA PRO A 232 6.67 5.79 23.23
C PRO A 232 5.62 4.97 22.44
N LEU A 233 4.67 5.66 21.79
CA LEU A 233 3.74 5.00 20.86
C LEU A 233 4.47 4.71 19.56
N ARG A 234 4.57 3.43 19.20
CA ARG A 234 5.13 3.02 17.91
C ARG A 234 4.01 2.85 16.90
N LEU A 235 4.21 3.36 15.71
CA LEU A 235 3.33 3.08 14.58
C LEU A 235 3.75 1.81 13.84
N SER A 236 4.31 0.81 14.55
CA SER A 236 4.63 -0.48 13.93
C SER A 236 3.34 -1.32 13.82
N ALA A 237 3.08 -1.80 12.61
CA ALA A 237 2.13 -2.88 12.38
C ALA A 237 2.94 -4.17 12.24
N GLN A 238 2.35 -5.31 12.64
CA GLN A 238 2.77 -6.56 11.99
C GLN A 238 2.48 -6.41 10.50
N ALA A 239 3.31 -7.01 9.65
CA ALA A 239 3.07 -7.05 8.21
C ALA A 239 1.81 -7.90 7.95
N GLU A 240 0.62 -7.32 8.15
CA GLU A 240 -0.65 -7.97 7.84
C GLU A 240 -0.96 -7.77 6.35
N GLU A 241 -0.90 -8.89 5.62
CA GLU A 241 -1.79 -9.46 4.59
C GLU A 241 -2.86 -8.59 3.86
N TYR A 242 -2.69 -7.27 3.73
CA TYR A 242 -3.67 -6.38 3.07
C TYR A 242 -3.24 -5.86 1.69
N GLY A 243 -2.37 -6.60 0.99
CA GLY A 243 -1.91 -6.27 -0.36
C GLY A 243 -1.23 -4.90 -0.48
N ASP A 244 -1.38 -4.22 -1.62
CA ASP A 244 -0.73 -2.93 -1.97
C ASP A 244 -1.00 -1.75 -1.01
N CYS A 245 -1.89 -1.91 -0.02
CA CYS A 245 -2.17 -0.90 1.00
C CYS A 245 -1.40 -1.11 2.31
N THR A 246 -0.57 -2.14 2.40
CA THR A 246 0.32 -2.30 3.54
C THR A 246 1.24 -1.10 3.63
N LEU A 247 1.18 -0.38 4.74
CA LEU A 247 2.26 0.53 5.09
C LEU A 247 3.45 -0.36 5.47
N GLY A 248 4.54 -0.23 4.72
CA GLY A 248 5.88 -0.50 5.28
C GLY A 248 6.17 0.49 6.42
N ASP A 249 7.33 1.16 6.41
CA ASP A 249 7.53 2.30 7.32
C ASP A 249 6.85 3.56 6.74
N PRO A 250 5.68 4.01 7.25
CA PRO A 250 5.04 5.23 6.75
C PRO A 250 5.79 6.50 7.09
N LEU A 251 6.64 6.46 8.12
CA LEU A 251 7.28 7.65 8.65
C LEU A 251 8.09 8.33 7.56
N GLU A 252 8.93 7.58 6.86
CA GLU A 252 9.79 8.14 5.82
C GLU A 252 8.99 8.82 4.72
N ARG A 253 7.89 8.21 4.28
CA ARG A 253 7.06 8.79 3.23
C ARG A 253 6.30 10.02 3.73
N VAL A 254 5.65 9.95 4.90
CA VAL A 254 4.92 11.08 5.49
C VAL A 254 5.86 12.27 5.69
N LEU A 255 7.04 12.03 6.26
CA LEU A 255 8.00 13.09 6.56
C LEU A 255 8.68 13.67 5.31
N ARG A 256 8.95 12.84 4.29
CA ARG A 256 9.49 13.33 3.01
C ARG A 256 8.50 14.25 2.30
N GLU A 257 7.24 13.84 2.19
CA GLU A 257 6.24 14.60 1.42
C GLU A 257 5.69 15.80 2.20
N SER A 258 5.45 15.64 3.52
CA SER A 258 4.79 16.66 4.35
C SER A 258 5.76 17.51 5.19
N ARG A 259 7.04 17.15 5.24
CA ARG A 259 8.12 17.92 5.90
C ARG A 259 7.75 18.28 7.35
N ASP A 260 7.89 19.55 7.75
CA ASP A 260 7.55 20.02 9.09
C ASP A 260 6.13 19.67 9.53
N ASP A 261 5.14 19.74 8.63
CA ASP A 261 3.75 19.45 8.97
C ASP A 261 3.58 17.96 9.27
N GLY A 262 4.33 17.10 8.58
CA GLY A 262 4.47 15.69 8.90
C GLY A 262 5.08 15.46 10.27
N VAL A 263 6.19 16.14 10.61
CA VAL A 263 6.84 16.03 11.92
C VAL A 263 5.88 16.46 13.03
N ARG A 264 5.20 17.61 12.87
CA ARG A 264 4.22 18.09 13.87
C ARG A 264 3.07 17.12 14.03
N ALA A 265 2.49 16.63 12.95
CA ALA A 265 1.40 15.66 13.02
C ALA A 265 1.81 14.37 13.74
N TRP A 266 3.06 13.92 13.53
CA TRP A 266 3.64 12.76 14.22
C TRP A 266 3.75 12.98 15.73
N LEU A 267 4.33 14.12 16.12
CA LEU A 267 4.45 14.52 17.53
C LEU A 267 3.08 14.73 18.19
N ASP A 268 2.15 15.40 17.51
CA ASP A 268 0.80 15.65 18.00
C ASP A 268 -0.01 14.36 18.16
N ALA A 269 0.28 13.34 17.33
CA ALA A 269 -0.26 11.99 17.46
C ALA A 269 0.34 11.20 18.64
N GLY A 270 1.35 11.76 19.30
CA GLY A 270 2.09 11.11 20.39
C GLY A 270 3.00 9.99 19.93
N LEU A 271 3.28 9.92 18.62
CA LEU A 271 4.09 8.86 18.03
C LEU A 271 5.57 9.12 18.31
N GLY A 272 6.24 8.09 18.83
CA GLY A 272 7.67 8.08 19.00
C GLY A 272 8.40 7.76 17.69
N PHE A 273 9.72 7.86 17.77
CA PHE A 273 10.65 7.41 16.74
C PHE A 273 11.30 6.12 17.24
N GLU A 274 11.51 5.16 16.33
CA GLU A 274 12.21 3.92 16.67
C GLU A 274 13.63 4.22 17.19
N PRO A 275 14.07 3.51 18.25
CA PRO A 275 15.41 3.69 18.79
C PRO A 275 16.45 3.30 17.73
N GLY A 276 17.26 4.28 17.33
CA GLY A 276 18.26 4.13 16.30
C GLY A 276 18.37 5.37 15.42
N ARG A 277 19.35 5.36 14.52
CA ARG A 277 19.69 6.53 13.71
C ARG A 277 18.73 6.80 12.54
N GLY A 278 18.10 5.76 11.99
CA GLY A 278 17.34 5.83 10.73
C GLY A 278 16.18 6.83 10.77
N GLN A 279 15.19 6.58 11.64
CA GLN A 279 13.99 7.43 11.74
C GLN A 279 14.30 8.83 12.28
N ALA A 280 15.25 8.95 13.21
CA ALA A 280 15.69 10.22 13.75
C ALA A 280 16.29 11.13 12.66
N ILE A 281 17.15 10.59 11.79
CA ILE A 281 17.69 11.35 10.66
C ILE A 281 16.60 11.77 9.70
N VAL A 282 15.67 10.88 9.35
CA VAL A 282 14.54 11.22 8.48
C VAL A 282 13.74 12.40 9.03
N ALA A 283 13.46 12.42 10.34
CA ALA A 283 12.80 13.54 11.02
C ALA A 283 13.61 14.84 10.97
N LEU A 284 14.92 14.78 11.23
CA LEU A 284 15.79 15.96 11.15
C LEU A 284 15.89 16.53 9.73
N ARG A 285 15.91 15.67 8.70
CA ARG A 285 15.92 16.08 7.29
C ARG A 285 14.62 16.74 6.83
N ALA A 286 13.50 16.41 7.47
CA ALA A 286 12.19 16.95 7.15
C ALA A 286 11.97 18.39 7.67
N LEU A 287 12.81 18.87 8.60
CA LEU A 287 12.68 20.18 9.23
C LEU A 287 12.88 21.33 8.23
N ARG A 288 12.00 22.33 8.27
CA ARG A 288 12.11 23.60 7.53
C ARG A 288 11.87 24.82 8.41
N ARG A 289 11.43 24.63 9.65
CA ARG A 289 11.13 25.71 10.62
C ARG A 289 11.76 25.45 11.97
N THR A 290 12.35 26.49 12.55
CA THR A 290 12.98 26.50 13.89
C THR A 290 12.02 26.08 14.99
N GLY A 291 10.73 26.42 14.87
CA GLY A 291 9.69 26.00 15.83
C GLY A 291 9.47 24.49 15.84
N THR A 292 9.58 23.82 14.70
CA THR A 292 9.43 22.36 14.60
C THR A 292 10.64 21.65 15.21
N LEU A 293 11.85 22.16 14.99
CA LEU A 293 13.05 21.65 15.65
C LEU A 293 12.92 21.71 17.18
N ARG A 294 12.47 22.86 17.71
CA ARG A 294 12.24 23.02 19.15
C ARG A 294 11.21 22.04 19.69
N ALA A 295 10.11 21.83 18.98
CA ALA A 295 9.11 20.83 19.36
C ALA A 295 9.68 19.41 19.35
N LEU A 296 10.48 19.06 18.34
CA LEU A 296 11.12 17.74 18.23
C LEU A 296 12.09 17.48 19.38
N LEU A 297 12.98 18.44 19.68
CA LEU A 297 13.94 18.34 20.79
C LEU A 297 13.27 18.30 22.17
N ALA A 298 12.12 18.97 22.32
CA ALA A 298 11.34 18.94 23.55
C ALA A 298 10.56 17.64 23.73
N ALA A 299 10.10 17.03 22.63
CA ALA A 299 9.35 15.79 22.66
C ALA A 299 10.24 14.58 22.96
N ASP A 300 11.48 14.58 22.49
CA ASP A 300 12.41 13.49 22.74
C ASP A 300 13.87 13.99 22.88
N PRO A 301 14.47 13.90 24.09
CA PRO A 301 15.84 14.35 24.32
C PRO A 301 16.89 13.53 23.56
N GLN A 302 16.54 12.35 23.03
CA GLN A 302 17.44 11.55 22.20
C GLN A 302 17.86 12.30 20.93
N PHE A 303 17.01 13.16 20.37
CA PHE A 303 17.41 14.00 19.23
C PHE A 303 18.53 14.97 19.60
N ALA A 304 18.48 15.56 20.80
CA ALA A 304 19.54 16.44 21.27
C ALA A 304 20.83 15.68 21.56
N ALA A 305 20.75 14.44 22.05
CA ALA A 305 21.92 13.58 22.23
C ALA A 305 22.52 13.18 20.87
N LEU A 306 21.68 12.72 19.94
CA LEU A 306 22.07 12.31 18.58
C LEU A 306 22.76 13.45 17.81
N LEU A 307 22.27 14.69 17.91
CA LEU A 307 22.93 15.85 17.29
C LEU A 307 24.28 16.20 17.92
N ARG A 308 24.49 15.93 19.22
CA ARG A 308 25.71 16.30 19.96
C ARG A 308 26.78 15.21 19.97
N GLU A 309 26.36 13.97 20.08
CA GLU A 309 27.20 12.81 20.38
C GLU A 309 27.49 11.97 19.13
N ASP A 310 26.53 11.86 18.20
CA ASP A 310 26.72 11.18 16.92
C ASP A 310 27.14 12.20 15.84
N ARG A 311 28.45 12.24 15.59
CA ARG A 311 29.05 13.15 14.60
C ARG A 311 28.38 13.03 13.24
N ASP A 312 28.22 11.82 12.74
CA ASP A 312 27.73 11.59 11.39
C ASP A 312 26.24 11.96 11.28
N ALA A 313 25.45 11.72 12.32
CA ALA A 313 24.06 12.13 12.33
C ALA A 313 23.88 13.66 12.37
N GLY A 314 24.72 14.36 13.15
CA GLY A 314 24.79 15.82 13.12
C GLY A 314 25.22 16.37 11.75
N GLU A 315 26.21 15.74 11.12
CA GLU A 315 26.66 16.07 9.77
C GLU A 315 25.59 15.82 8.70
N ASP A 316 24.88 14.70 8.77
CA ASP A 316 23.79 14.35 7.84
C ASP A 316 22.60 15.30 7.96
N ALA A 317 22.27 15.75 9.19
CA ALA A 317 21.19 16.69 9.43
C ALA A 317 21.46 18.05 8.77
N LEU A 318 22.66 18.60 8.93
CA LEU A 318 23.04 19.88 8.28
C LEU A 318 23.27 19.74 6.78
N SER A 319 23.89 18.63 6.32
CA SER A 319 24.14 18.40 4.89
C SER A 319 22.85 18.26 4.09
N ALA A 320 21.82 17.62 4.65
CA ALA A 320 20.52 17.54 4.01
C ALA A 320 19.82 18.91 3.87
N GLN A 321 20.08 19.84 4.80
CA GLN A 321 19.62 21.22 4.63
C GLN A 321 20.43 21.92 3.52
N ALA A 322 21.77 21.82 3.54
CA ALA A 322 22.67 22.45 2.57
C ALA A 322 22.29 22.18 1.10
N ASP A 323 21.86 20.95 0.79
CA ASP A 323 21.46 20.53 -0.55
C ASP A 323 20.23 21.31 -1.10
N SER A 324 19.31 21.73 -0.22
CA SER A 324 18.05 22.38 -0.62
C SER A 324 17.92 23.85 -0.22
N LEU A 325 18.85 24.38 0.59
CA LEU A 325 18.78 25.74 1.16
C LEU A 325 18.79 26.85 0.10
N SER A 326 19.60 26.73 -0.96
CA SER A 326 19.68 27.76 -2.01
C SER A 326 18.31 27.98 -2.69
N ALA A 327 17.67 26.88 -3.12
CA ALA A 327 16.33 26.92 -3.69
C ALA A 327 15.25 27.34 -2.67
N ALA A 328 15.40 26.94 -1.39
CA ALA A 328 14.48 27.36 -0.33
C ALA A 328 14.56 28.87 -0.03
N LEU A 329 15.76 29.48 -0.13
CA LEU A 329 15.94 30.92 0.00
C LEU A 329 15.27 31.68 -1.13
N ASP A 330 15.33 31.17 -2.36
CA ASP A 330 14.68 31.78 -3.53
C ASP A 330 13.15 31.70 -3.46
N ALA A 331 12.61 30.58 -2.97
CA ALA A 331 11.16 30.38 -2.87
C ALA A 331 10.54 31.02 -1.61
N SER A 332 11.35 31.45 -0.63
CA SER A 332 10.84 31.92 0.66
C SER A 332 10.57 33.43 0.66
N PRO A 333 9.38 33.86 1.10
CA PRO A 333 9.13 35.27 1.39
C PRO A 333 9.91 35.78 2.62
N GLN A 334 10.49 34.88 3.42
CA GLN A 334 11.27 35.20 4.63
C GLN A 334 12.58 34.40 4.66
N PRO A 335 13.61 34.81 3.91
CA PRO A 335 14.91 34.11 3.84
C PRO A 335 15.60 33.94 5.20
N ALA A 336 15.40 34.90 6.12
CA ALA A 336 15.97 34.86 7.46
C ALA A 336 15.60 33.60 8.26
N GLN A 337 14.39 33.07 8.08
CA GLN A 337 13.95 31.85 8.79
C GLN A 337 14.77 30.61 8.41
N GLN A 338 15.29 30.56 7.18
CA GLN A 338 16.15 29.45 6.74
C GLN A 338 17.52 29.52 7.42
N ALA A 339 18.08 30.71 7.57
CA ALA A 339 19.32 30.93 8.31
C ALA A 339 19.14 30.59 9.81
N GLU A 340 18.04 31.02 10.41
CA GLU A 340 17.71 30.71 11.82
C GLU A 340 17.59 29.20 12.07
N LEU A 341 17.06 28.41 11.13
CA LEU A 341 17.02 26.96 11.25
C LEU A 341 18.43 26.35 11.29
N VAL A 342 19.32 26.77 10.40
CA VAL A 342 20.71 26.28 10.32
C VAL A 342 21.48 26.64 11.58
N GLU A 343 21.33 27.88 12.06
CA GLU A 343 21.91 28.34 13.32
C GLU A 343 21.36 27.57 14.52
N ALA A 344 20.05 27.30 14.57
CA ALA A 344 19.44 26.52 15.65
C ALA A 344 19.88 25.05 15.63
N LEU A 345 20.03 24.44 14.46
CA LEU A 345 20.61 23.09 14.34
C LEU A 345 22.04 23.06 14.87
N ARG A 346 22.86 24.06 14.51
CA ARG A 346 24.23 24.21 15.02
C ARG A 346 24.25 24.39 16.55
N ALA A 347 23.38 25.24 17.08
CA ALA A 347 23.25 25.46 18.52
C ALA A 347 22.78 24.20 19.27
N ALA A 348 21.97 23.36 18.63
CA ALA A 348 21.54 22.08 19.17
C ALA A 348 22.63 20.99 19.13
N GLY A 349 23.79 21.26 18.51
CA GLY A 349 24.95 20.36 18.48
C GLY A 349 25.38 19.91 17.08
N ALA A 350 24.54 20.13 16.06
CA ALA A 350 24.83 19.66 14.71
C ALA A 350 26.12 20.30 14.17
N ARG A 351 26.91 19.52 13.41
CA ARG A 351 28.17 20.00 12.83
C ARG A 351 28.13 19.91 11.32
N PRO A 352 28.67 20.89 10.57
CA PRO A 352 28.80 20.74 9.13
C PRO A 352 29.78 19.61 8.82
N ARG A 353 29.56 18.91 7.71
CA ARG A 353 30.52 17.96 7.19
C ARG A 353 31.74 18.72 6.68
N GLU A 354 32.88 18.49 7.32
CA GLU A 354 34.16 19.12 6.98
C GLU A 354 35.10 18.20 6.18
N ILE A 355 34.87 16.88 6.22
CA ILE A 355 35.72 15.87 5.57
C ILE A 355 34.83 14.93 4.74
N GLY A 356 35.21 14.71 3.48
CA GLY A 356 34.48 13.85 2.55
C GLY A 356 34.60 14.32 1.11
N PRO A 357 34.01 13.59 0.14
CA PRO A 357 34.07 13.98 -1.27
C PRO A 357 33.30 15.28 -1.56
N VAL A 358 32.33 15.64 -0.73
CA VAL A 358 31.64 16.94 -0.76
C VAL A 358 31.33 17.38 0.67
N THR A 359 31.80 18.55 1.06
CA THR A 359 31.51 19.20 2.36
C THR A 359 30.15 19.90 2.36
N SER A 360 29.58 20.17 3.55
CA SER A 360 28.32 20.92 3.62
C SER A 360 28.45 22.33 3.05
N CYS A 361 29.63 22.94 3.19
CA CYS A 361 29.97 24.24 2.60
C CYS A 361 29.96 24.18 1.07
N GLU A 362 30.68 23.22 0.48
CA GLU A 362 30.75 23.04 -0.97
C GLU A 362 29.38 22.73 -1.58
N LEU A 363 28.54 21.91 -0.91
CA LEU A 363 27.16 21.66 -1.35
C LEU A 363 26.38 22.96 -1.48
N PHE A 364 26.39 23.80 -0.44
CA PHE A 364 25.66 25.05 -0.44
C PHE A 364 26.21 26.05 -1.47
N ASP A 365 27.54 26.22 -1.53
CA ASP A 365 28.17 27.17 -2.45
C ASP A 365 28.01 26.77 -3.92
N ASN A 366 28.11 25.48 -4.24
CA ASN A 366 27.87 24.98 -5.60
C ASN A 366 26.41 25.24 -6.03
N ASN A 367 25.45 25.11 -5.12
CA ASN A 367 24.05 25.40 -5.40
C ASN A 367 23.81 26.91 -5.59
N GLU A 368 24.43 27.77 -4.77
CA GLU A 368 24.38 29.23 -4.96
C GLU A 368 25.02 29.66 -6.29
N GLN A 369 26.10 29.01 -6.73
CA GLN A 369 26.77 29.32 -8.01
C GLN A 369 25.93 28.89 -9.23
N ARG A 370 25.18 27.79 -9.13
CA ARG A 370 24.32 27.26 -10.21
C ARG A 370 22.97 27.95 -10.32
N ARG A 371 22.68 28.88 -9.41
CA ARG A 371 21.41 29.58 -9.34
C ARG A 371 21.14 30.43 -10.58
N ALA A 372 19.94 30.29 -11.14
CA ALA A 372 19.55 30.93 -12.40
C ALA A 372 19.10 32.39 -12.25
N GLN A 373 18.77 32.86 -11.04
CA GLN A 373 18.30 34.22 -10.78
C GLN A 373 19.37 35.03 -10.04
N PRO A 374 19.96 36.08 -10.62
CA PRO A 374 21.09 36.79 -10.00
C PRO A 374 20.70 38.00 -9.14
N HIS A 375 19.45 38.45 -9.15
CA HIS A 375 19.03 39.64 -8.39
C HIS A 375 18.63 39.31 -6.96
N ASP A 376 19.63 39.33 -6.08
CA ASP A 376 19.40 39.15 -4.65
C ASP A 376 18.76 40.36 -4.00
N THR A 377 17.73 40.11 -3.19
CA THR A 377 17.29 41.08 -2.19
C THR A 377 18.33 41.15 -1.06
N PRO A 378 18.47 42.31 -0.36
CA PRO A 378 19.36 42.43 0.79
C PRO A 378 19.07 41.39 1.88
N ALA A 379 17.79 41.05 2.09
CA ALA A 379 17.37 40.04 3.05
C ALA A 379 17.88 38.63 2.68
N ARG A 380 17.88 38.27 1.38
CA ARG A 380 18.44 37.00 0.90
C ARG A 380 19.95 36.96 1.09
N GLN A 381 20.67 38.01 0.69
CA GLN A 381 22.12 38.12 0.88
C GLN A 381 22.53 37.97 2.34
N ALA A 382 21.82 38.64 3.25
CA ALA A 382 22.07 38.52 4.68
C ALA A 382 21.87 37.08 5.18
N ALA A 383 20.83 36.39 4.71
CA ALA A 383 20.59 34.98 5.05
C ALA A 383 21.68 34.05 4.51
N VAL A 384 22.13 34.24 3.26
CA VAL A 384 23.24 33.47 2.65
C VAL A 384 24.51 33.62 3.47
N GLN A 385 24.87 34.85 3.88
CA GLN A 385 26.08 35.08 4.67
C GLN A 385 26.01 34.40 6.05
N ARG A 386 24.85 34.45 6.70
CA ARG A 386 24.61 33.74 7.97
C ARG A 386 24.73 32.22 7.81
N ILE A 387 24.14 31.66 6.75
CA ILE A 387 24.23 30.22 6.45
C ILE A 387 25.68 29.81 6.18
N ARG A 388 26.42 30.59 5.37
CA ARG A 388 27.86 30.36 5.12
C ARG A 388 28.67 30.40 6.40
N ALA A 389 28.41 31.36 7.30
CA ALA A 389 29.13 31.45 8.57
C ALA A 389 28.98 30.18 9.43
N VAL A 390 27.84 29.48 9.32
CA VAL A 390 27.61 28.21 10.03
C VAL A 390 28.18 27.00 9.28
N LEU A 391 28.00 26.93 7.96
CA LEU A 391 28.38 25.77 7.15
C LEU A 391 29.87 25.76 6.75
N CYS A 392 30.52 26.93 6.70
CA CYS A 392 31.88 27.13 6.21
C CYS A 392 32.80 27.70 7.31
N PRO A 393 33.14 26.93 8.36
CA PRO A 393 33.93 27.43 9.48
C PRO A 393 35.32 27.96 9.10
N GLY A 394 35.90 27.52 7.97
CA GLY A 394 37.17 28.04 7.44
C GLY A 394 37.09 29.43 6.79
N ALA A 395 35.91 29.91 6.41
CA ALA A 395 35.74 31.20 5.72
C ALA A 395 35.71 32.41 6.68
N ALA A 396 35.37 32.19 7.95
CA ALA A 396 35.35 33.26 8.97
C ALA A 396 36.76 33.87 9.23
N ASN A 397 37.82 33.16 8.87
CA ASN A 397 39.22 33.60 9.01
C ASN A 397 39.89 33.95 7.66
N ALA A 398 39.15 33.96 6.55
CA ALA A 398 39.70 34.37 5.26
C ALA A 398 39.66 35.90 5.15
N PRO A 399 40.80 36.60 4.96
CA PRO A 399 40.79 38.04 4.77
C PRO A 399 39.98 38.39 3.51
N ALA A 400 39.16 39.44 3.61
CA ALA A 400 38.35 39.94 2.50
C ALA A 400 39.22 40.04 1.22
N PRO A 401 38.71 39.60 0.05
CA PRO A 401 39.48 39.66 -1.18
C PRO A 401 39.86 41.12 -1.44
N ALA A 402 41.16 41.41 -1.42
CA ALA A 402 41.68 42.75 -1.68
C ALA A 402 41.13 43.26 -3.03
N PRO A 403 40.67 44.52 -3.12
CA PRO A 403 40.16 45.07 -4.36
C PRO A 403 41.26 44.96 -5.42
N LYS A 404 40.96 44.28 -6.53
CA LYS A 404 41.87 44.16 -7.66
C LYS A 404 42.28 45.56 -8.12
N PRO A 405 43.57 45.86 -8.29
CA PRO A 405 44.00 47.16 -8.79
C PRO A 405 43.44 47.35 -10.21
N ARG A 406 42.80 48.51 -10.43
CA ARG A 406 42.36 48.94 -11.75
C ARG A 406 43.57 48.95 -12.68
N LYS A 407 43.50 48.16 -13.75
CA LYS A 407 44.45 48.24 -14.87
C LYS A 407 44.42 49.67 -15.42
N PRO A 408 45.55 50.37 -15.57
CA PRO A 408 45.55 51.66 -16.24
C PRO A 408 45.14 51.48 -17.70
N ALA A 409 44.27 52.38 -18.17
CA ALA A 409 43.90 52.46 -19.58
C ALA A 409 45.15 52.73 -20.42
N ALA A 410 45.36 51.91 -21.44
CA ALA A 410 46.42 52.14 -22.43
C ALA A 410 46.11 53.44 -23.19
N ALA A 411 47.12 54.30 -23.29
CA ALA A 411 47.12 55.51 -24.11
C ALA A 411 47.42 55.19 -25.58
#